data_AF-A0A812UDI4-F1
#
_entry.id   AF-A0A812UDI4-F1
#
_cell.length_a   1.000
_cell.length_b   1.000
_cell.length_c   1.000
_cell.angle_alpha   90.00
_cell.angle_beta   90.00
_cell.angle_gamma   90.00
#
_symmetry.space_group_name_H-M   'P 1'
#
loop_
_entity.id
_entity.type
_entity.pdbx_description
1 polymer ?
#
loop_
_entity_poly.entity_id
_entity_poly.type
_entity_poly.pdbx_seq_one_letter_code
_entity_poly.pdbx_strand_id
1 'polypeptide(L)'
;MGNCNASSVSSSSELQVGAAQRHPSLMSLPMRTNMKFGWRPDMPDHRDLRVTFDKVDAPSHITKKSEGEKEIVDLRPMNGGFPIFDQGHLGSCTANALAAAFHFTLHKMQVENHKDFADFTPSRLFIYYNERLVEGSVNQDAGAMIRDGIKTMSKVGVCPESIWKYDDGPDFFKQQPDDKSYELAQKCRVMGYARVAQDLSQFKACLKNGYPFVFGFAVLSSFQTAEVARTGKMVMPQATDQQLGGHAVCAVGYDDFQQCFIVRNSWGEAWGDKGYFYMPYEYMCHPALASDFWAINWVEGFKNTSSILESGKLQIGGAPRHPNVVSLPMRTNMKFGWRPDMPDHRDLHVTFGKVDAPSHIKKKAEGAKEIVDLRPMNGGFPIFDQGHLGSCTANALAAAFHFTLHKMQVENHKDFADFTPSRLFIYYNERLVEGSVNQDAGAMLRDGIKTMSKVGVCPESVWKYDDQQDFFKQQPNDKAYELAQKCKVIGYARVAQDLSQFKMCIKSGYPFVFGFAVLSSFQTAEVARTGKMVMPQATDQQLGGHAVCAVGYDDFQQCFIVRNSWGEAWGDKGYFYMPYEYICHPSLAHDFWAINWVDGFKNASTKNPIKK
;
A
#
# COMPACT_ATOMS: atom_id res chain seq x y z
N MET A 1 41.60 -10.54 -76.56
CA MET A 1 42.79 -11.18 -75.94
C MET A 1 43.26 -10.28 -74.80
N GLY A 2 44.08 -10.77 -73.87
CA GLY A 2 44.20 -10.19 -72.52
C GLY A 2 45.28 -9.12 -72.28
N ASN A 3 45.44 -8.83 -70.98
CA ASN A 3 46.55 -8.18 -70.26
C ASN A 3 46.75 -6.67 -70.37
N CYS A 4 46.61 -5.99 -69.20
CA CYS A 4 47.63 -5.19 -68.48
C CYS A 4 47.00 -4.07 -67.62
N ASN A 5 47.52 -3.64 -66.46
CA ASN A 5 48.36 -4.32 -65.44
C ASN A 5 48.37 -3.46 -64.15
N ALA A 6 48.33 -4.04 -62.93
CA ALA A 6 48.63 -3.35 -61.66
C ALA A 6 48.82 -4.34 -60.49
N SER A 7 49.83 -4.16 -59.61
CA SER A 7 50.21 -5.20 -58.63
C SER A 7 51.00 -4.73 -57.38
N SER A 8 50.54 -5.18 -56.20
CA SER A 8 51.28 -5.63 -54.98
C SER A 8 52.36 -4.78 -54.24
N VAL A 9 52.14 -4.62 -52.91
CA VAL A 9 53.02 -4.79 -51.70
C VAL A 9 54.53 -5.05 -51.91
N SER A 10 55.51 -4.58 -51.11
CA SER A 10 55.56 -4.29 -49.64
C SER A 10 56.52 -3.11 -49.29
N SER A 11 57.14 -2.85 -48.11
CA SER A 11 57.55 -3.64 -46.92
C SER A 11 57.41 -2.90 -45.56
N SER A 12 58.39 -2.98 -44.61
CA SER A 12 58.25 -2.58 -43.18
C SER A 12 59.58 -2.32 -42.43
N SER A 13 59.58 -1.43 -41.42
CA SER A 13 60.49 -1.47 -40.24
C SER A 13 59.97 -0.62 -39.06
N GLU A 14 60.39 -0.94 -37.83
CA GLU A 14 59.74 -0.54 -36.55
C GLU A 14 60.28 0.73 -35.88
N LEU A 15 59.54 1.24 -34.88
CA LEU A 15 60.13 1.87 -33.68
C LEU A 15 59.19 1.68 -32.46
N GLN A 16 59.77 1.32 -31.31
CA GLN A 16 59.03 0.86 -30.12
C GLN A 16 58.57 2.02 -29.21
N VAL A 17 57.38 1.89 -28.60
CA VAL A 17 56.96 2.76 -27.49
C VAL A 17 57.46 2.16 -26.17
N GLY A 18 58.41 2.85 -25.52
CA GLY A 18 59.01 2.40 -24.26
C GLY A 18 58.04 2.39 -23.07
N ALA A 19 58.14 1.37 -22.23
CA ALA A 19 57.33 1.25 -21.02
C ALA A 19 57.80 2.24 -19.94
N ALA A 20 57.02 3.30 -19.69
CA ALA A 20 57.20 4.15 -18.52
C ALA A 20 56.93 3.34 -17.23
N GLN A 21 57.85 3.41 -16.27
CA GLN A 21 57.81 2.59 -15.05
C GLN A 21 56.64 2.99 -14.13
N ARG A 22 55.93 2.00 -13.58
CA ARG A 22 54.88 2.22 -12.58
C ARG A 22 55.50 2.63 -11.24
N HIS A 23 55.11 3.78 -10.71
CA HIS A 23 55.51 4.20 -9.36
C HIS A 23 54.76 3.36 -8.29
N PRO A 24 55.45 2.62 -7.40
CA PRO A 24 54.82 1.62 -6.54
C PRO A 24 54.22 2.22 -5.25
N SER A 25 53.14 2.99 -5.38
CA SER A 25 52.35 3.47 -4.22
C SER A 25 50.87 3.75 -4.50
N LEU A 26 50.42 3.73 -5.76
CA LEU A 26 49.00 3.87 -6.10
C LEU A 26 48.24 2.56 -5.85
N MET A 27 47.75 2.37 -4.62
CA MET A 27 46.63 1.45 -4.41
C MET A 27 45.39 2.00 -5.11
N SER A 28 45.03 1.39 -6.24
CA SER A 28 43.74 1.63 -6.88
C SER A 28 42.63 1.17 -5.95
N LEU A 29 41.88 2.11 -5.36
CA LEU A 29 40.64 1.80 -4.66
C LEU A 29 39.73 1.02 -5.63
N PRO A 30 39.27 -0.19 -5.27
CA PRO A 30 38.51 -1.02 -6.19
C PRO A 30 37.13 -0.38 -6.43
N MET A 31 36.88 0.09 -7.65
CA MET A 31 35.53 0.43 -8.08
C MET A 31 34.65 -0.81 -7.95
N ARG A 32 33.55 -0.70 -7.21
CA ARG A 32 32.57 -1.77 -7.04
C ARG A 32 31.85 -1.97 -8.38
N THR A 33 32.21 -3.02 -9.10
CA THR A 33 31.72 -3.26 -10.48
C THR A 33 30.24 -3.67 -10.55
N ASN A 34 29.67 -4.15 -9.43
CA ASN A 34 28.30 -4.63 -9.32
C ASN A 34 27.50 -3.81 -8.28
N MET A 35 27.30 -2.51 -8.50
CA MET A 35 26.38 -1.71 -7.68
C MET A 35 24.95 -1.89 -8.17
N LYS A 36 24.02 -2.21 -7.26
CA LYS A 36 22.65 -2.59 -7.62
C LYS A 36 21.66 -1.44 -7.46
N PHE A 37 20.90 -1.21 -8.53
CA PHE A 37 19.83 -0.22 -8.59
C PHE A 37 18.49 -0.84 -8.21
N GLY A 38 17.58 -0.05 -7.65
CA GLY A 38 16.36 -0.57 -7.05
C GLY A 38 15.23 0.43 -6.85
N TRP A 39 15.39 1.69 -7.28
CA TRP A 39 14.26 2.60 -7.36
C TRP A 39 13.46 2.29 -8.63
N ARG A 40 12.14 2.13 -8.46
CA ARG A 40 11.17 2.14 -9.54
C ARG A 40 10.30 3.39 -9.40
N PRO A 41 10.03 4.14 -10.48
CA PRO A 41 9.16 5.32 -10.41
C PRO A 41 7.83 5.02 -9.74
N ASP A 42 7.38 5.91 -8.87
CA ASP A 42 6.07 5.77 -8.24
C ASP A 42 4.98 5.76 -9.31
N MET A 43 3.99 4.89 -9.14
CA MET A 43 2.71 5.12 -9.79
C MET A 43 2.12 6.44 -9.26
N PRO A 44 1.76 7.41 -10.12
CA PRO A 44 1.18 8.68 -9.69
C PRO A 44 -0.04 8.49 -8.79
N ASP A 45 -0.34 9.47 -7.95
CA ASP A 45 -1.56 9.43 -7.15
C ASP A 45 -2.02 10.83 -6.73
N HIS A 46 -3.30 11.10 -6.91
CA HIS A 46 -3.97 12.33 -6.48
C HIS A 46 -4.13 12.46 -4.95
N ARG A 47 -4.03 11.36 -4.19
CA ARG A 47 -4.01 11.37 -2.71
C ARG A 47 -2.74 11.97 -2.12
N ASP A 48 -1.65 11.99 -2.90
CA ASP A 48 -0.32 12.28 -2.38
C ASP A 48 -0.26 13.75 -1.95
N LEU A 49 -0.24 13.98 -0.64
CA LEU A 49 -0.26 15.31 -0.03
C LEU A 49 0.88 16.15 -0.63
N ARG A 50 0.54 17.19 -1.39
CA ARG A 50 1.51 18.12 -1.97
C ARG A 50 1.68 19.28 -1.01
N VAL A 51 2.86 19.40 -0.42
CA VAL A 51 3.19 20.57 0.40
C VAL A 51 3.91 21.59 -0.48
N THR A 52 3.38 22.80 -0.52
CA THR A 52 4.15 23.98 -0.89
C THR A 52 4.82 24.47 0.39
N PHE A 53 6.14 24.48 0.44
CA PHE A 53 6.90 24.99 1.58
C PHE A 53 6.99 26.51 1.46
N ASP A 54 6.56 27.20 2.51
CA ASP A 54 6.71 28.65 2.63
C ASP A 54 8.19 29.05 2.76
N LYS A 55 8.50 30.27 2.32
CA LYS A 55 9.83 30.87 2.47
C LYS A 55 10.06 31.29 3.92
N VAL A 56 10.61 30.36 4.70
CA VAL A 56 11.10 30.61 6.07
C VAL A 56 12.59 30.92 6.08
N ASP A 57 13.06 31.60 7.13
CA ASP A 57 14.46 31.52 7.52
C ASP A 57 14.76 30.15 8.14
N ALA A 58 16.00 29.67 7.95
CA ALA A 58 16.41 28.38 8.50
C ALA A 58 16.50 28.48 10.04
N PRO A 59 16.00 27.47 10.80
CA PRO A 59 16.14 27.41 12.25
C PRO A 59 17.58 27.64 12.72
N SER A 60 17.75 28.25 13.90
CA SER A 60 19.03 28.78 14.40
C SER A 60 20.14 27.74 14.65
N HIS A 61 19.81 26.45 14.60
CA HIS A 61 20.75 25.33 14.72
C HIS A 61 21.18 24.73 13.36
N ILE A 62 20.59 25.18 12.24
CA ILE A 62 20.98 24.76 10.89
C ILE A 62 22.27 25.49 10.49
N THR A 63 23.24 24.77 9.92
CA THR A 63 24.45 25.41 9.40
C THR A 63 24.13 26.16 8.11
N LYS A 64 24.13 27.50 8.20
CA LYS A 64 23.93 28.42 7.08
C LYS A 64 25.13 29.36 6.90
N LYS A 65 25.58 29.52 5.65
CA LYS A 65 26.43 30.64 5.19
C LYS A 65 25.67 31.38 4.09
N SER A 66 25.64 32.70 4.11
CA SER A 66 24.99 33.50 3.05
C SER A 66 25.82 34.73 2.65
N GLU A 67 25.78 35.07 1.36
CA GLU A 67 26.50 36.20 0.76
C GLU A 67 25.63 36.77 -0.37
N GLY A 68 25.04 37.94 -0.15
CA GLY A 68 23.97 38.45 -1.02
C GLY A 68 22.77 37.50 -1.05
N GLU A 69 22.28 37.19 -2.25
CA GLU A 69 21.18 36.24 -2.46
C GLU A 69 21.60 34.76 -2.42
N LYS A 70 22.91 34.46 -2.39
CA LYS A 70 23.43 33.08 -2.36
C LYS A 70 23.54 32.57 -0.93
N GLU A 71 23.17 31.33 -0.71
CA GLU A 71 23.40 30.65 0.57
C GLU A 71 23.81 29.17 0.41
N ILE A 72 24.42 28.65 1.46
CA ILE A 72 24.66 27.22 1.69
C ILE A 72 23.79 26.83 2.88
N VAL A 73 23.05 25.74 2.75
CA VAL A 73 22.29 25.09 3.82
C VAL A 73 22.77 23.65 3.93
N ASP A 74 23.28 23.25 5.09
CA ASP A 74 23.83 21.91 5.31
C ASP A 74 23.19 21.27 6.55
N LEU A 75 22.46 20.16 6.35
CA LEU A 75 21.85 19.39 7.44
C LEU A 75 22.80 18.32 7.99
N ARG A 76 23.93 18.01 7.34
CA ARG A 76 24.88 16.97 7.80
C ARG A 76 25.34 17.15 9.26
N PRO A 77 25.57 18.37 9.78
CA PRO A 77 25.86 18.58 11.21
C PRO A 77 24.71 18.22 12.16
N MET A 78 23.46 18.27 11.69
CA MET A 78 22.25 17.90 12.46
C MET A 78 21.96 16.40 12.45
N ASN A 79 22.83 15.57 11.86
CA ASN A 79 22.58 14.15 11.66
C ASN A 79 23.00 13.27 12.86
N GLY A 80 23.23 13.84 14.06
CA GLY A 80 23.56 13.07 15.28
C GLY A 80 24.83 12.19 15.25
N GLY A 81 25.65 12.26 14.20
CA GLY A 81 26.74 11.31 13.94
C GLY A 81 26.32 10.02 13.22
N PHE A 82 25.11 9.95 12.67
CA PHE A 82 24.52 8.76 12.06
C PHE A 82 25.25 8.30 10.78
N PRO A 83 25.81 7.08 10.78
CA PRO A 83 26.81 6.61 9.82
C PRO A 83 26.23 6.53 8.41
N ILE A 84 27.06 6.67 7.37
CA ILE A 84 26.61 6.38 6.00
C ILE A 84 26.33 4.89 5.87
N PHE A 85 25.19 4.58 5.26
CA PHE A 85 24.82 3.21 4.95
C PHE A 85 25.60 2.67 3.75
N ASP A 86 25.84 1.37 3.77
CA ASP A 86 26.15 0.58 2.58
C ASP A 86 25.01 -0.41 2.32
N GLN A 87 24.42 -0.38 1.12
CA GLN A 87 23.39 -1.31 0.68
C GLN A 87 23.95 -2.64 0.16
N GLY A 88 25.27 -2.73 -0.04
CA GLY A 88 25.93 -3.93 -0.54
C GLY A 88 25.41 -4.36 -1.91
N HIS A 89 24.99 -5.61 -2.03
CA HIS A 89 24.55 -6.21 -3.29
C HIS A 89 23.03 -6.15 -3.56
N LEU A 90 22.24 -5.52 -2.67
CA LEU A 90 20.76 -5.50 -2.77
C LEU A 90 20.21 -4.26 -3.46
N GLY A 91 19.04 -4.39 -4.09
CA GLY A 91 18.23 -3.30 -4.65
C GLY A 91 17.50 -2.43 -3.61
N SER A 92 18.02 -2.31 -2.38
CA SER A 92 17.31 -1.71 -1.24
C SER A 92 17.47 -0.19 -1.09
N CYS A 93 17.80 0.54 -2.17
CA CYS A 93 18.15 1.97 -2.09
C CYS A 93 17.01 2.85 -1.58
N THR A 94 15.75 2.52 -1.90
CA THR A 94 14.53 3.14 -1.34
C THR A 94 14.56 3.14 0.18
N ALA A 95 14.68 1.96 0.77
CA ALA A 95 14.75 1.76 2.20
C ALA A 95 15.97 2.42 2.86
N ASN A 96 17.14 2.46 2.19
CA ASN A 96 18.31 3.17 2.71
C ASN A 96 18.07 4.69 2.80
N ALA A 97 17.49 5.28 1.74
CA ALA A 97 17.19 6.71 1.71
C ALA A 97 16.06 7.09 2.69
N LEU A 98 15.03 6.25 2.81
CA LEU A 98 13.92 6.45 3.73
C LEU A 98 14.31 6.26 5.20
N ALA A 99 15.13 5.26 5.53
CA ALA A 99 15.72 5.12 6.87
C ALA A 99 16.55 6.36 7.24
N ALA A 100 17.27 6.96 6.29
CA ALA A 100 17.98 8.20 6.53
C ALA A 100 17.03 9.39 6.78
N ALA A 101 16.03 9.61 5.91
CA ALA A 101 15.08 10.71 6.10
C ALA A 101 14.29 10.60 7.42
N PHE A 102 13.88 9.39 7.81
CA PHE A 102 13.26 9.12 9.11
C PHE A 102 14.19 9.51 10.27
N HIS A 103 15.47 9.09 10.23
CA HIS A 103 16.45 9.42 11.26
C HIS A 103 16.67 10.93 11.38
N PHE A 104 16.89 11.64 10.27
CA PHE A 104 17.04 13.10 10.28
C PHE A 104 15.83 13.80 10.93
N THR A 105 14.61 13.40 10.59
CA THR A 105 13.40 14.00 11.17
C THR A 105 13.23 13.64 12.65
N LEU A 106 13.55 12.41 13.06
CA LEU A 106 13.58 12.01 14.48
C LEU A 106 14.58 12.86 15.28
N HIS A 107 15.80 13.01 14.78
CA HIS A 107 16.86 13.77 15.45
C HIS A 107 16.52 15.27 15.53
N LYS A 108 16.01 15.85 14.42
CA LYS A 108 15.49 17.22 14.39
C LYS A 108 14.43 17.45 15.48
N MET A 109 13.45 16.55 15.59
CA MET A 109 12.40 16.63 16.61
C MET A 109 12.97 16.57 18.04
N GLN A 110 13.98 15.73 18.32
CA GLN A 110 14.65 15.66 19.61
C GLN A 110 15.41 16.95 19.97
N VAL A 111 16.12 17.53 19.00
CA VAL A 111 16.87 18.79 19.16
C VAL A 111 15.92 19.97 19.38
N GLU A 112 14.79 20.02 18.67
CA GLU A 112 13.88 21.17 18.69
C GLU A 112 12.96 21.21 19.91
N ASN A 113 12.26 20.12 20.26
CA ASN A 113 11.30 20.11 21.39
C ASN A 113 11.01 18.74 22.04
N HIS A 114 11.48 17.62 21.49
CA HIS A 114 11.03 16.27 21.89
C HIS A 114 12.15 15.37 22.44
N LYS A 115 12.86 15.84 23.47
CA LYS A 115 13.90 15.09 24.21
C LYS A 115 13.38 13.80 24.88
N ASP A 116 12.07 13.62 24.94
CA ASP A 116 11.42 12.40 25.39
C ASP A 116 11.59 11.23 24.41
N PHE A 117 12.06 11.44 23.17
CA PHE A 117 12.33 10.35 22.23
C PHE A 117 13.79 9.88 22.26
N ALA A 118 14.00 8.58 22.14
CA ALA A 118 15.32 7.96 21.95
C ALA A 118 15.68 7.91 20.46
N ASP A 119 16.92 8.26 20.13
CA ASP A 119 17.44 8.14 18.76
C ASP A 119 17.84 6.69 18.42
N PHE A 120 17.64 6.27 17.17
CA PHE A 120 17.95 4.90 16.74
C PHE A 120 18.14 4.78 15.22
N THR A 121 19.01 3.87 14.80
CA THR A 121 19.17 3.48 13.39
C THR A 121 17.96 2.67 12.91
N PRO A 122 17.16 3.13 11.93
CA PRO A 122 16.00 2.38 11.45
C PRO A 122 16.43 1.20 10.57
N SER A 123 15.77 0.04 10.72
CA SER A 123 16.10 -1.17 9.95
C SER A 123 15.73 -1.03 8.48
N ARG A 124 16.74 -1.02 7.62
CA ARG A 124 16.58 -0.91 6.17
C ARG A 124 15.97 -2.16 5.57
N LEU A 125 16.29 -3.35 6.09
CA LEU A 125 15.66 -4.59 5.60
C LEU A 125 14.24 -4.78 6.11
N PHE A 126 13.87 -4.21 7.25
CA PHE A 126 12.46 -4.16 7.67
C PHE A 126 11.63 -3.32 6.67
N ILE A 127 12.13 -2.14 6.30
CA ILE A 127 11.48 -1.29 5.28
C ILE A 127 11.47 -2.03 3.93
N TYR A 128 12.61 -2.53 3.45
CA TYR A 128 12.73 -3.17 2.13
C TYR A 128 11.96 -4.49 2.00
N TYR A 129 11.70 -5.21 3.10
CA TYR A 129 10.78 -6.35 3.09
C TYR A 129 9.33 -5.87 2.94
N ASN A 130 8.89 -4.91 3.75
CA ASN A 130 7.51 -4.44 3.75
C ASN A 130 7.14 -3.69 2.45
N GLU A 131 8.07 -2.93 1.86
CA GLU A 131 7.96 -2.37 0.50
C GLU A 131 7.53 -3.45 -0.50
N ARG A 132 8.33 -4.53 -0.60
CA ARG A 132 8.09 -5.62 -1.54
C ARG A 132 6.94 -6.54 -1.13
N LEU A 133 6.49 -6.49 0.12
CA LEU A 133 5.25 -7.15 0.58
C LEU A 133 4.01 -6.47 -0.02
N VAL A 134 3.96 -5.13 0.02
CA VAL A 134 2.85 -4.35 -0.57
C VAL A 134 2.81 -4.46 -2.10
N GLU A 135 3.97 -4.61 -2.72
CA GLU A 135 4.14 -4.74 -4.18
C GLU A 135 4.00 -6.18 -4.70
N GLY A 136 4.16 -7.19 -3.83
CA GLY A 136 4.00 -8.61 -4.16
C GLY A 136 5.26 -9.31 -4.69
N SER A 137 6.46 -8.85 -4.28
CA SER A 137 7.76 -9.24 -4.85
C SER A 137 8.80 -9.74 -3.83
N VAL A 138 8.43 -10.02 -2.57
CA VAL A 138 9.37 -10.37 -1.46
C VAL A 138 10.43 -11.44 -1.79
N ASN A 139 10.09 -12.44 -2.60
CA ASN A 139 10.99 -13.52 -3.02
C ASN A 139 12.05 -13.08 -4.06
N GLN A 140 11.98 -11.85 -4.55
CA GLN A 140 12.85 -11.27 -5.57
C GLN A 140 13.47 -9.96 -5.06
N ASP A 141 14.74 -9.73 -5.38
CA ASP A 141 15.41 -8.46 -5.12
C ASP A 141 15.11 -7.48 -6.28
N ALA A 142 13.85 -7.06 -6.33
CA ALA A 142 13.22 -6.39 -7.46
C ALA A 142 13.21 -4.85 -7.36
N GLY A 143 13.76 -4.27 -6.30
CA GLY A 143 13.58 -2.86 -5.96
C GLY A 143 12.17 -2.54 -5.45
N ALA A 144 11.87 -1.25 -5.29
CA ALA A 144 10.59 -0.74 -4.81
C ALA A 144 10.27 0.70 -5.30
N MET A 145 9.04 1.13 -5.09
CA MET A 145 8.60 2.53 -5.17
C MET A 145 8.79 3.24 -3.83
N ILE A 146 9.31 4.48 -3.84
CA ILE A 146 9.55 5.29 -2.62
C ILE A 146 8.24 5.50 -1.86
N ARG A 147 7.14 5.69 -2.60
CA ARG A 147 5.79 5.85 -2.06
C ARG A 147 5.29 4.68 -1.22
N ASP A 148 5.50 3.44 -1.66
CA ASP A 148 5.05 2.27 -0.89
C ASP A 148 5.99 2.01 0.32
N GLY A 149 7.24 2.45 0.26
CA GLY A 149 8.13 2.56 1.43
C GLY A 149 7.59 3.51 2.49
N ILE A 150 7.25 4.75 2.13
CA ILE A 150 6.67 5.71 3.08
C ILE A 150 5.32 5.23 3.62
N LYS A 151 4.48 4.66 2.75
CA LYS A 151 3.19 4.07 3.14
C LYS A 151 3.34 2.95 4.17
N THR A 152 4.34 2.07 4.02
CA THR A 152 4.61 1.01 5.00
C THR A 152 5.21 1.57 6.29
N MET A 153 6.14 2.53 6.21
CA MET A 153 6.65 3.24 7.40
C MET A 153 5.57 4.07 8.12
N SER A 154 4.46 4.41 7.45
CA SER A 154 3.31 5.09 8.08
C SER A 154 2.29 4.10 8.68
N LYS A 155 1.91 3.04 7.96
CA LYS A 155 0.96 2.01 8.46
C LYS A 155 1.59 1.08 9.51
N VAL A 156 2.78 0.56 9.23
CA VAL A 156 3.51 -0.47 10.00
C VAL A 156 4.51 0.17 10.97
N GLY A 157 5.21 1.21 10.51
CA GLY A 157 6.33 1.83 11.21
C GLY A 157 7.69 1.23 10.82
N VAL A 158 8.70 1.44 11.66
CA VAL A 158 10.06 0.90 11.46
C VAL A 158 10.72 0.52 12.79
N CYS A 159 11.27 -0.69 12.86
CA CYS A 159 12.02 -1.16 14.02
C CYS A 159 13.50 -0.73 13.94
N PRO A 160 14.26 -0.77 15.06
CA PRO A 160 15.71 -0.56 15.01
C PRO A 160 16.45 -1.64 14.20
N GLU A 161 17.53 -1.24 13.52
CA GLU A 161 18.45 -2.14 12.81
C GLU A 161 19.27 -3.03 13.77
N SER A 162 19.25 -2.73 15.08
CA SER A 162 19.76 -3.63 16.12
C SER A 162 18.84 -4.83 16.40
N ILE A 163 17.56 -4.76 16.00
CA ILE A 163 16.58 -5.84 16.11
C ILE A 163 16.58 -6.66 14.82
N TRP A 164 16.26 -6.01 13.69
CA TRP A 164 16.31 -6.62 12.36
C TRP A 164 17.52 -6.07 11.59
N LYS A 165 18.62 -6.83 11.61
CA LYS A 165 19.93 -6.38 11.10
C LYS A 165 19.97 -6.31 9.57
N TYR A 166 20.93 -5.52 9.07
CA TYR A 166 21.29 -5.53 7.66
C TYR A 166 22.21 -6.70 7.33
N ASP A 167 21.81 -7.52 6.36
CA ASP A 167 22.56 -8.63 5.77
C ASP A 167 22.22 -8.66 4.28
N ASP A 168 23.19 -8.40 3.41
CA ASP A 168 23.02 -8.38 1.95
C ASP A 168 23.22 -9.76 1.29
N GLY A 169 23.22 -10.82 2.09
CA GLY A 169 23.25 -12.22 1.64
C GLY A 169 22.06 -12.60 0.75
N PRO A 170 22.22 -13.67 -0.06
CA PRO A 170 21.36 -13.97 -1.22
C PRO A 170 19.91 -14.36 -0.89
N ASP A 171 19.60 -14.63 0.37
CA ASP A 171 18.29 -15.10 0.83
C ASP A 171 17.73 -14.34 2.05
N PHE A 172 18.55 -13.60 2.81
CA PHE A 172 18.06 -12.93 4.03
C PHE A 172 17.00 -11.87 3.71
N PHE A 173 17.12 -11.16 2.58
CA PHE A 173 16.11 -10.20 2.10
C PHE A 173 14.71 -10.80 1.85
N LYS A 174 14.59 -12.13 1.75
CA LYS A 174 13.33 -12.86 1.51
C LYS A 174 12.64 -13.23 2.82
N GLN A 175 13.37 -13.22 3.93
CA GLN A 175 12.87 -13.61 5.25
C GLN A 175 11.96 -12.52 5.81
N GLN A 176 10.80 -12.93 6.32
CA GLN A 176 9.89 -12.02 7.01
C GLN A 176 10.50 -11.62 8.37
N PRO A 177 10.46 -10.33 8.75
CA PRO A 177 10.84 -9.91 10.09
C PRO A 177 10.01 -10.59 11.18
N ASP A 178 10.61 -10.81 12.35
CA ASP A 178 9.91 -11.44 13.47
C ASP A 178 8.79 -10.54 14.06
N ASP A 179 7.84 -11.14 14.79
CA ASP A 179 6.74 -10.40 15.42
C ASP A 179 7.25 -9.27 16.33
N LYS A 180 8.39 -9.49 17.00
CA LYS A 180 9.06 -8.48 17.84
C LYS A 180 9.51 -7.25 17.03
N SER A 181 9.99 -7.44 15.80
CA SER A 181 10.28 -6.34 14.88
C SER A 181 9.02 -5.55 14.56
N TYR A 182 7.90 -6.22 14.26
CA TYR A 182 6.61 -5.57 14.00
C TYR A 182 6.03 -4.85 15.25
N GLU A 183 6.11 -5.46 16.44
CA GLU A 183 5.69 -4.83 17.72
C GLU A 183 6.50 -3.60 18.10
N LEU A 184 7.78 -3.55 17.71
CA LEU A 184 8.63 -2.38 17.92
C LEU A 184 8.42 -1.33 16.82
N ALA A 185 8.20 -1.75 15.58
CA ALA A 185 7.89 -0.85 14.46
C ALA A 185 6.62 -0.03 14.71
N GLN A 186 5.55 -0.64 15.24
CA GLN A 186 4.29 0.07 15.54
C GLN A 186 4.43 1.22 16.54
N LYS A 187 5.55 1.31 17.27
CA LYS A 187 5.86 2.40 18.23
C LYS A 187 6.65 3.54 17.58
N CYS A 188 7.04 3.42 16.32
CA CYS A 188 7.90 4.32 15.57
C CYS A 188 7.44 4.44 14.12
N ARG A 189 6.42 5.27 13.88
CA ARG A 189 5.73 5.42 12.59
C ARG A 189 5.93 6.80 11.98
N VAL A 190 5.86 6.88 10.66
CA VAL A 190 5.76 8.14 9.91
C VAL A 190 4.32 8.65 10.01
N MET A 191 4.11 9.72 10.78
CA MET A 191 2.79 10.34 10.95
C MET A 191 2.53 11.48 9.96
N GLY A 192 3.61 12.11 9.49
CA GLY A 192 3.57 13.21 8.54
C GLY A 192 4.56 13.00 7.40
N TYR A 193 4.04 13.03 6.17
CA TYR A 193 4.81 12.95 4.94
C TYR A 193 4.08 13.66 3.80
N ALA A 194 4.84 14.17 2.82
CA ALA A 194 4.31 14.90 1.69
C ALA A 194 5.22 14.77 0.46
N ARG A 195 4.64 14.87 -0.74
CA ARG A 195 5.43 15.13 -1.96
C ARG A 195 5.91 16.57 -1.95
N VAL A 196 7.19 16.75 -2.26
CA VAL A 196 7.78 18.05 -2.60
C VAL A 196 7.52 18.29 -4.08
N ALA A 197 7.13 19.50 -4.46
CA ALA A 197 7.02 19.85 -5.88
C ALA A 197 8.43 19.88 -6.53
N GLN A 198 8.54 19.43 -7.78
CA GLN A 198 9.80 19.47 -8.53
C GLN A 198 10.10 20.90 -9.01
N ASP A 199 10.57 21.72 -8.06
CA ASP A 199 10.95 23.11 -8.26
C ASP A 199 12.11 23.46 -7.33
N LEU A 200 13.05 24.28 -7.83
CA LEU A 200 14.25 24.68 -7.10
C LEU A 200 13.92 25.50 -5.84
N SER A 201 12.88 26.34 -5.85
CA SER A 201 12.48 27.09 -4.66
C SER A 201 11.88 26.18 -3.59
N GLN A 202 11.13 25.14 -4.01
CA GLN A 202 10.48 24.19 -3.13
C GLN A 202 11.46 23.19 -2.49
N PHE A 203 12.43 22.68 -3.26
CA PHE A 203 13.53 21.89 -2.70
C PHE A 203 14.34 22.66 -1.67
N LYS A 204 14.71 23.91 -1.97
CA LYS A 204 15.40 24.79 -1.02
C LYS A 204 14.55 25.09 0.22
N ALA A 205 13.26 25.38 0.06
CA ALA A 205 12.38 25.68 1.18
C ALA A 205 12.17 24.46 2.10
N CYS A 206 12.04 23.25 1.54
CA CYS A 206 12.04 22.00 2.31
C CYS A 206 13.30 21.87 3.19
N LEU A 207 14.48 22.04 2.58
CA LEU A 207 15.77 21.95 3.26
C LEU A 207 15.99 23.08 4.29
N LYS A 208 15.51 24.30 4.02
CA LYS A 208 15.49 25.41 5.00
C LYS A 208 14.64 25.14 6.22
N ASN A 209 13.50 24.47 6.05
CA ASN A 209 12.67 24.01 7.17
C ASN A 209 13.36 22.89 7.98
N GLY A 210 14.54 22.43 7.55
CA GLY A 210 15.32 21.36 8.19
C GLY A 210 14.82 19.95 7.86
N TYR A 211 13.96 19.81 6.85
CA TYR A 211 13.48 18.51 6.38
C TYR A 211 14.29 18.07 5.14
N PRO A 212 15.03 16.95 5.21
CA PRO A 212 15.55 16.33 4.01
C PRO A 212 14.41 15.66 3.22
N PHE A 213 14.66 15.43 1.93
CA PHE A 213 13.70 14.71 1.08
C PHE A 213 14.37 13.55 0.34
N VAL A 214 13.67 12.43 0.26
CA VAL A 214 14.04 11.28 -0.57
C VAL A 214 13.55 11.52 -1.98
N PHE A 215 14.31 11.09 -2.97
CA PHE A 215 13.92 11.14 -4.38
C PHE A 215 14.58 10.03 -5.18
N GLY A 216 14.00 9.74 -6.34
CA GLY A 216 14.52 8.80 -7.32
C GLY A 216 15.21 9.52 -8.48
N PHE A 217 16.28 8.95 -9.02
CA PHE A 217 16.92 9.47 -10.23
C PHE A 217 17.43 8.37 -11.16
N ALA A 218 17.44 8.67 -12.46
CA ALA A 218 18.03 7.81 -13.48
C ALA A 218 19.56 7.82 -13.33
N VAL A 219 20.17 6.66 -13.14
CA VAL A 219 21.63 6.54 -13.11
C VAL A 219 22.13 6.42 -14.54
N LEU A 220 22.94 7.38 -14.96
CA LEU A 220 23.55 7.45 -16.29
C LEU A 220 25.06 7.13 -16.23
N SER A 221 25.66 6.74 -17.36
CA SER A 221 27.07 6.32 -17.43
C SER A 221 28.07 7.36 -16.89
N SER A 222 27.83 8.65 -17.12
CA SER A 222 28.63 9.76 -16.58
C SER A 222 28.66 9.83 -15.04
N PHE A 223 27.67 9.25 -14.34
CA PHE A 223 27.69 9.11 -12.87
C PHE A 223 28.56 7.94 -12.40
N GLN A 224 28.75 6.90 -13.21
CA GLN A 224 29.51 5.69 -12.86
C GLN A 224 30.99 5.78 -13.27
N THR A 225 31.61 6.94 -13.07
CA THR A 225 33.03 7.18 -13.37
C THR A 225 33.88 7.14 -12.11
N ALA A 226 35.16 6.80 -12.26
CA ALA A 226 36.14 6.81 -11.16
C ALA A 226 36.26 8.19 -10.49
N GLU A 227 36.09 9.28 -11.24
CA GLU A 227 36.19 10.65 -10.71
C GLU A 227 34.97 11.03 -9.86
N VAL A 228 33.74 10.67 -10.28
CA VAL A 228 32.54 10.82 -9.45
C VAL A 228 32.65 9.97 -8.19
N ALA A 229 33.09 8.72 -8.33
CA ALA A 229 33.30 7.80 -7.20
C ALA A 229 34.41 8.26 -6.22
N ARG A 230 35.32 9.15 -6.64
CA ARG A 230 36.41 9.71 -5.83
C ARG A 230 36.09 11.07 -5.20
N THR A 231 35.15 11.83 -5.77
CA THR A 231 34.91 13.25 -5.41
C THR A 231 33.48 13.57 -5.02
N GLY A 232 32.53 12.70 -5.36
CA GLY A 232 31.10 12.99 -5.27
C GLY A 232 30.64 14.08 -6.25
N LYS A 233 31.45 14.58 -7.19
CA LYS A 233 31.04 15.66 -8.09
C LYS A 233 30.31 15.12 -9.32
N MET A 234 28.98 15.13 -9.28
CA MET A 234 28.15 14.71 -10.41
C MET A 234 28.16 15.77 -11.51
N VAL A 235 28.22 15.33 -12.77
CA VAL A 235 28.18 16.18 -13.96
C VAL A 235 26.84 16.08 -14.67
N MET A 236 26.49 17.07 -15.49
CA MET A 236 25.33 16.96 -16.40
C MET A 236 25.63 15.95 -17.52
N PRO A 237 24.66 15.09 -17.89
CA PRO A 237 24.87 14.02 -18.83
C PRO A 237 24.99 14.53 -20.26
N GLN A 238 25.63 13.73 -21.10
CA GLN A 238 25.80 14.01 -22.52
C GLN A 238 24.83 13.17 -23.36
N ALA A 239 24.57 13.57 -24.60
CA ALA A 239 23.65 12.84 -25.50
C ALA A 239 24.10 11.39 -25.84
N THR A 240 25.34 11.02 -25.48
CA THR A 240 25.91 9.67 -25.61
C THR A 240 25.81 8.83 -24.33
N ASP A 241 25.30 9.38 -23.22
CA ASP A 241 25.17 8.64 -21.97
C ASP A 241 24.10 7.54 -22.04
N GLN A 242 24.41 6.40 -21.46
CA GLN A 242 23.50 5.26 -21.35
C GLN A 242 22.86 5.23 -19.96
N GLN A 243 21.57 4.89 -19.89
CA GLN A 243 20.89 4.65 -18.62
C GLN A 243 21.22 3.25 -18.10
N LEU A 244 21.73 3.19 -16.86
CA LEU A 244 22.18 1.98 -16.19
C LEU A 244 21.17 1.47 -15.15
N GLY A 245 20.26 2.33 -14.67
CA GLY A 245 19.19 1.96 -13.76
C GLY A 245 18.47 3.14 -13.11
N GLY A 246 17.78 2.87 -11.99
CA GLY A 246 17.13 3.87 -11.15
C GLY A 246 17.59 3.74 -9.69
N HIS A 247 18.07 4.83 -9.09
CA HIS A 247 18.58 4.86 -7.72
C HIS A 247 17.78 5.85 -6.85
N ALA A 248 17.59 5.52 -5.57
CA ALA A 248 16.92 6.39 -4.59
C ALA A 248 17.91 6.85 -3.52
N VAL A 249 17.86 8.14 -3.20
CA VAL A 249 18.84 8.85 -2.37
C VAL A 249 18.15 9.98 -1.60
N CYS A 250 18.84 10.59 -0.63
CA CYS A 250 18.26 11.58 0.28
C CYS A 250 19.01 12.92 0.15
N ALA A 251 18.31 13.99 -0.23
CA ALA A 251 18.86 15.35 -0.26
C ALA A 251 18.93 15.93 1.15
N VAL A 252 20.09 16.44 1.55
CA VAL A 252 20.42 16.88 2.91
C VAL A 252 21.04 18.29 2.97
N GLY A 253 20.98 19.04 1.88
CA GLY A 253 21.49 20.41 1.81
C GLY A 253 21.62 20.94 0.38
N TYR A 254 22.07 22.18 0.24
CA TYR A 254 22.37 22.81 -1.05
C TYR A 254 23.44 23.91 -0.92
N ASP A 255 24.08 24.24 -2.04
CA ASP A 255 25.14 25.25 -2.17
C ASP A 255 24.91 26.11 -3.42
N ASP A 256 24.58 27.40 -3.25
CA ASP A 256 24.37 28.35 -4.35
C ASP A 256 25.65 28.91 -4.99
N PHE A 257 26.81 28.70 -4.39
CA PHE A 257 28.10 29.01 -4.98
C PHE A 257 28.49 27.92 -6.00
N GLN A 258 28.13 26.66 -5.73
CA GLN A 258 28.35 25.51 -6.62
C GLN A 258 27.11 25.09 -7.45
N GLN A 259 25.94 25.68 -7.19
CA GLN A 259 24.64 25.35 -7.82
C GLN A 259 24.25 23.86 -7.76
N CYS A 260 24.47 23.24 -6.60
CA CYS A 260 24.25 21.82 -6.39
C CYS A 260 23.52 21.51 -5.07
N PHE A 261 22.80 20.38 -5.06
CA PHE A 261 22.26 19.76 -3.86
C PHE A 261 23.32 18.83 -3.24
N ILE A 262 23.40 18.84 -1.91
CA ILE A 262 24.18 17.89 -1.12
C ILE A 262 23.31 16.65 -0.93
N VAL A 263 23.70 15.52 -1.49
CA VAL A 263 22.90 14.29 -1.55
C VAL A 263 23.64 13.16 -0.83
N ARG A 264 22.95 12.51 0.10
CA ARG A 264 23.41 11.37 0.87
C ARG A 264 23.15 10.07 0.10
N ASN A 265 24.21 9.30 -0.15
CA ASN A 265 24.16 8.01 -0.84
C ASN A 265 24.14 6.84 0.16
N SER A 266 24.05 5.62 -0.37
CA SER A 266 23.99 4.35 0.37
C SER A 266 25.05 3.34 -0.07
N TRP A 267 26.25 3.81 -0.45
CA TRP A 267 27.38 2.98 -0.92
C TRP A 267 28.61 3.03 -0.01
N GLY A 268 28.43 3.38 1.28
CA GLY A 268 29.49 3.48 2.28
C GLY A 268 30.34 4.77 2.20
N GLU A 269 31.11 5.04 3.26
CA GLU A 269 31.93 6.26 3.38
C GLU A 269 33.16 6.27 2.44
N ALA A 270 33.52 5.12 1.85
CA ALA A 270 34.63 5.00 0.90
C ALA A 270 34.28 5.50 -0.53
N TRP A 271 33.01 5.82 -0.81
CA TRP A 271 32.56 6.32 -2.10
C TRP A 271 32.18 7.81 -2.02
N GLY A 272 32.55 8.58 -3.05
CA GLY A 272 32.24 10.00 -3.15
C GLY A 272 32.95 10.85 -2.09
N ASP A 273 32.33 11.94 -1.67
CA ASP A 273 32.80 12.73 -0.53
C ASP A 273 32.20 12.14 0.77
N LYS A 274 32.88 11.13 1.32
CA LYS A 274 32.47 10.40 2.54
C LYS A 274 31.01 9.92 2.48
N GLY A 275 30.61 9.27 1.39
CA GLY A 275 29.25 8.79 1.16
C GLY A 275 28.26 9.85 0.65
N TYR A 276 28.68 11.10 0.48
CA TYR A 276 27.88 12.17 -0.13
C TYR A 276 28.31 12.44 -1.58
N PHE A 277 27.39 13.01 -2.35
CA PHE A 277 27.66 13.58 -3.67
C PHE A 277 26.90 14.89 -3.88
N TYR A 278 27.32 15.62 -4.89
CA TYR A 278 26.90 16.98 -5.21
C TYR A 278 26.17 16.94 -6.56
N MET A 279 24.84 16.93 -6.54
CA MET A 279 23.99 16.83 -7.74
C MET A 279 23.66 18.24 -8.26
N PRO A 280 23.90 18.56 -9.54
CA PRO A 280 23.52 19.86 -10.12
C PRO A 280 22.02 20.15 -9.95
N TYR A 281 21.66 21.41 -9.69
CA TYR A 281 20.24 21.84 -9.61
C TYR A 281 19.45 21.46 -10.86
N GLU A 282 20.06 21.65 -12.03
CA GLU A 282 19.47 21.31 -13.33
C GLU A 282 19.10 19.82 -13.41
N TYR A 283 19.97 18.92 -12.92
CA TYR A 283 19.73 17.48 -12.92
C TYR A 283 18.49 17.11 -12.08
N MET A 284 18.38 17.66 -10.87
CA MET A 284 17.27 17.34 -9.96
C MET A 284 15.94 17.97 -10.41
N CYS A 285 15.98 19.15 -11.01
CA CYS A 285 14.78 19.83 -11.52
C CYS A 285 14.30 19.31 -12.88
N HIS A 286 15.09 18.50 -13.59
CA HIS A 286 14.71 17.99 -14.92
C HIS A 286 13.80 16.74 -14.83
N PRO A 287 12.54 16.79 -15.29
CA PRO A 287 11.54 15.72 -15.03
C PRO A 287 11.86 14.35 -15.63
N ALA A 288 12.77 14.26 -16.60
CA ALA A 288 13.23 12.98 -17.17
C ALA A 288 14.48 12.40 -16.49
N LEU A 289 15.09 13.12 -15.54
CA LEU A 289 16.33 12.70 -14.86
C LEU A 289 16.09 12.36 -13.37
N ALA A 290 15.16 13.03 -12.71
CA ALA A 290 14.76 12.76 -11.32
C ALA A 290 13.25 12.92 -11.12
N SER A 291 12.67 12.14 -10.20
CA SER A 291 11.26 12.21 -9.80
C SER A 291 11.06 11.73 -8.34
N ASP A 292 9.80 11.63 -7.90
CA ASP A 292 9.41 11.02 -6.62
C ASP A 292 10.03 11.65 -5.38
N PHE A 293 10.01 12.98 -5.35
CA PHE A 293 10.44 13.79 -4.22
C PHE A 293 9.44 13.72 -3.07
N TRP A 294 9.88 13.19 -1.92
CA TRP A 294 9.09 13.01 -0.72
C TRP A 294 9.84 13.48 0.53
N ALA A 295 9.19 14.30 1.35
CA ALA A 295 9.68 14.70 2.67
C ALA A 295 8.89 13.98 3.78
N ILE A 296 9.58 13.58 4.85
CA ILE A 296 8.99 13.09 6.11
C ILE A 296 9.09 14.24 7.11
N ASN A 297 7.95 14.80 7.54
CA ASN A 297 7.92 15.97 8.43
C ASN A 297 7.49 15.66 9.88
N TRP A 298 6.97 14.46 10.17
CA TRP A 298 6.74 14.00 11.54
C TRP A 298 6.85 12.48 11.71
N VAL A 299 7.48 12.05 12.81
CA VAL A 299 7.61 10.65 13.21
C VAL A 299 7.25 10.42 14.68
N GLU A 300 6.76 9.24 15.02
CA GLU A 300 6.76 8.74 16.40
C GLU A 300 8.13 8.10 16.72
N GLY A 301 8.56 8.19 17.98
CA GLY A 301 9.80 7.58 18.48
C GLY A 301 9.58 6.82 19.79
N PHE A 302 10.54 5.97 20.17
CA PHE A 302 10.53 5.30 21.47
C PHE A 302 10.64 6.33 22.60
N LYS A 303 9.71 6.31 23.56
CA LYS A 303 9.78 7.21 24.72
C LYS A 303 10.88 6.78 25.70
N ASN A 304 11.70 7.72 26.13
CA ASN A 304 12.72 7.59 27.16
C ASN A 304 12.04 7.29 28.52
N THR A 305 12.01 6.02 28.91
CA THR A 305 11.41 5.56 30.17
C THR A 305 12.30 5.92 31.37
N SER A 306 12.30 7.19 31.75
CA SER A 306 12.96 7.72 32.96
C SER A 306 12.03 8.58 33.83
N SER A 307 10.74 8.62 33.49
CA SER A 307 9.65 9.23 34.26
C SER A 307 8.39 8.36 34.14
N ILE A 308 7.37 8.65 34.97
CA ILE A 308 6.16 7.81 35.15
C ILE A 308 6.47 6.48 35.87
N LEU A 309 6.89 6.61 37.13
CA LEU A 309 6.39 5.74 38.19
C LEU A 309 5.18 6.40 38.87
N GLU A 310 4.40 5.59 39.57
CA GLU A 310 3.29 5.94 40.49
C GLU A 310 1.91 6.34 39.92
N SER A 311 0.88 5.80 40.60
CA SER A 311 -0.57 6.01 40.43
C SER A 311 -1.20 5.56 39.08
N GLY A 312 -2.40 4.96 39.06
CA GLY A 312 -3.24 4.49 40.17
C GLY A 312 -4.38 3.60 39.65
N LYS A 313 -4.88 2.67 40.48
CA LYS A 313 -6.01 1.78 40.11
C LYS A 313 -7.31 2.58 39.99
N LEU A 314 -8.18 2.18 39.07
CA LEU A 314 -9.59 2.53 39.06
C LEU A 314 -10.44 1.26 38.91
N GLN A 315 -11.42 1.08 39.81
CA GLN A 315 -12.25 -0.13 39.87
C GLN A 315 -13.52 0.01 39.02
N ILE A 316 -14.03 -1.13 38.55
CA ILE A 316 -15.34 -1.22 37.91
C ILE A 316 -16.43 -1.11 38.97
N GLY A 317 -17.26 -0.08 38.89
CA GLY A 317 -18.47 0.08 39.71
C GLY A 317 -19.73 -0.12 38.86
N GLY A 318 -20.63 -1.00 39.29
CA GLY A 318 -21.90 -1.28 38.61
C GLY A 318 -23.11 -1.09 39.53
N ALA A 319 -24.21 -0.57 38.97
CA ALA A 319 -25.49 -0.34 39.64
C ALA A 319 -26.64 -0.50 38.61
N PRO A 320 -27.92 -0.54 39.02
CA PRO A 320 -28.60 -1.83 39.22
C PRO A 320 -29.69 -2.12 38.18
N ARG A 321 -30.07 -3.40 38.06
CA ARG A 321 -31.15 -3.85 37.15
C ARG A 321 -32.51 -3.85 37.88
N HIS A 322 -33.54 -3.29 37.25
CA HIS A 322 -34.93 -3.61 37.57
C HIS A 322 -35.43 -4.81 36.72
N PRO A 323 -36.34 -5.64 37.25
CA PRO A 323 -36.81 -6.85 36.57
C PRO A 323 -38.01 -6.61 35.61
N ASN A 324 -38.36 -7.66 34.86
CA ASN A 324 -39.60 -7.84 34.10
C ASN A 324 -39.80 -7.04 32.79
N VAL A 325 -38.87 -7.24 31.85
CA VAL A 325 -39.23 -7.34 30.42
C VAL A 325 -38.61 -8.63 29.87
N VAL A 326 -39.41 -9.46 29.18
CA VAL A 326 -38.90 -10.67 28.50
C VAL A 326 -38.32 -10.23 27.15
N SER A 327 -37.03 -9.93 27.12
CA SER A 327 -36.30 -9.57 25.91
C SER A 327 -35.69 -10.80 25.23
N LEU A 328 -35.82 -10.85 23.91
CA LEU A 328 -34.94 -11.70 23.09
C LEU A 328 -33.50 -11.16 23.22
N PRO A 329 -32.48 -12.03 23.31
CA PRO A 329 -31.10 -11.60 23.51
C PRO A 329 -30.54 -10.95 22.25
N MET A 330 -30.56 -9.61 22.18
CA MET A 330 -29.70 -8.87 21.26
C MET A 330 -28.23 -9.19 21.58
N ARG A 331 -27.44 -9.58 20.58
CA ARG A 331 -25.98 -9.59 20.70
C ARG A 331 -25.53 -8.15 20.95
N THR A 332 -24.98 -7.87 22.14
CA THR A 332 -24.45 -6.54 22.49
C THR A 332 -23.09 -6.24 21.87
N ASN A 333 -22.42 -7.26 21.32
CA ASN A 333 -21.02 -7.19 20.87
C ASN A 333 -20.94 -7.41 19.33
N MET A 334 -21.79 -6.74 18.56
CA MET A 334 -21.71 -6.79 17.10
C MET A 334 -20.45 -6.07 16.62
N LYS A 335 -19.56 -6.79 15.92
CA LYS A 335 -18.27 -6.25 15.48
C LYS A 335 -18.33 -5.61 14.09
N PHE A 336 -17.82 -4.40 14.03
CA PHE A 336 -17.61 -3.62 12.81
C PHE A 336 -16.16 -3.75 12.33
N GLY A 337 -15.88 -3.30 11.11
CA GLY A 337 -14.51 -3.38 10.57
C GLY A 337 -14.33 -2.93 9.13
N TRP A 338 -15.30 -2.26 8.51
CA TRP A 338 -15.02 -1.49 7.30
C TRP A 338 -14.31 -0.20 7.68
N ARG A 339 -13.18 0.06 7.05
CA ARG A 339 -12.52 1.35 7.03
C ARG A 339 -12.67 1.94 5.61
N PRO A 340 -13.02 3.23 5.46
CA PRO A 340 -13.11 3.87 4.15
C PRO A 340 -11.85 3.64 3.32
N ASP A 341 -12.03 3.28 2.05
CA ASP A 341 -10.93 3.17 1.11
C ASP A 341 -10.25 4.53 0.97
N MET A 342 -8.92 4.51 0.97
CA MET A 342 -8.19 5.61 0.36
C MET A 342 -8.57 5.65 -1.15
N PRO A 343 -9.01 6.78 -1.74
CA PRO A 343 -9.43 6.85 -3.15
C PRO A 343 -8.25 6.62 -4.11
N ASP A 344 -8.35 5.81 -5.17
CA ASP A 344 -7.24 5.64 -6.13
C ASP A 344 -7.69 5.97 -7.55
N HIS A 345 -6.97 6.84 -8.25
CA HIS A 345 -7.30 7.23 -9.62
C HIS A 345 -7.19 6.08 -10.64
N ARG A 346 -6.56 4.95 -10.29
CA ARG A 346 -6.52 3.71 -11.09
C ARG A 346 -7.72 2.80 -10.84
N ASP A 347 -8.60 3.15 -9.90
CA ASP A 347 -9.84 2.40 -9.69
C ASP A 347 -10.68 2.51 -10.97
N LEU A 348 -10.89 1.38 -11.63
CA LEU A 348 -11.71 1.33 -12.84
C LEU A 348 -13.13 1.72 -12.46
N HIS A 349 -13.64 2.82 -12.99
CA HIS A 349 -15.03 3.24 -12.76
C HIS A 349 -15.90 2.64 -13.85
N VAL A 350 -16.91 1.85 -13.47
CA VAL A 350 -17.92 1.34 -14.41
C VAL A 350 -19.13 2.26 -14.41
N THR A 351 -19.46 2.76 -15.60
CA THR A 351 -20.80 3.27 -15.91
C THR A 351 -21.53 2.20 -16.73
N PHE A 352 -22.70 1.78 -16.25
CA PHE A 352 -23.53 0.81 -16.94
C PHE A 352 -24.35 1.50 -18.02
N GLY A 353 -24.54 0.81 -19.15
CA GLY A 353 -25.55 1.20 -20.15
C GLY A 353 -26.96 0.82 -19.69
N LYS A 354 -28.00 1.32 -20.38
CA LYS A 354 -29.36 0.78 -20.20
C LYS A 354 -29.36 -0.69 -20.63
N VAL A 355 -29.63 -1.58 -19.68
CA VAL A 355 -29.71 -3.03 -19.88
C VAL A 355 -31.03 -3.58 -19.36
N ASP A 356 -31.60 -4.53 -20.09
CA ASP A 356 -32.67 -5.38 -19.60
C ASP A 356 -32.09 -6.48 -18.71
N ALA A 357 -32.69 -6.71 -17.54
CA ALA A 357 -32.27 -7.78 -16.66
C ALA A 357 -32.48 -9.16 -17.35
N PRO A 358 -31.46 -10.05 -17.40
CA PRO A 358 -31.53 -11.37 -18.02
C PRO A 358 -32.76 -12.20 -17.62
N SER A 359 -33.17 -13.10 -18.50
CA SER A 359 -34.44 -13.84 -18.39
C SER A 359 -34.59 -14.73 -17.14
N HIS A 360 -33.48 -15.11 -16.50
CA HIS A 360 -33.45 -15.87 -15.26
C HIS A 360 -33.46 -15.00 -13.99
N ILE A 361 -33.29 -13.68 -14.10
CA ILE A 361 -33.36 -12.77 -12.95
C ILE A 361 -34.83 -12.56 -12.58
N LYS A 362 -35.17 -12.77 -11.31
CA LYS A 362 -36.53 -12.53 -10.79
C LYS A 362 -36.83 -11.03 -10.82
N LYS A 363 -37.75 -10.64 -11.72
CA LYS A 363 -38.23 -9.26 -11.84
C LYS A 363 -39.77 -9.16 -11.79
N LYS A 364 -40.28 -8.13 -11.13
CA LYS A 364 -41.68 -7.66 -11.24
C LYS A 364 -41.64 -6.19 -11.65
N ALA A 365 -42.35 -5.80 -12.70
CA ALA A 365 -42.47 -4.40 -13.12
C ALA A 365 -43.95 -3.96 -13.18
N GLU A 366 -44.22 -2.70 -12.85
CA GLU A 366 -45.55 -2.09 -12.88
C GLU A 366 -45.40 -0.60 -13.20
N GLY A 367 -45.72 -0.22 -14.45
CA GLY A 367 -45.39 1.10 -14.98
C GLY A 367 -43.88 1.36 -14.96
N ALA A 368 -43.47 2.44 -14.29
CA ALA A 368 -42.05 2.82 -14.13
C ALA A 368 -41.36 2.22 -12.88
N LYS A 369 -42.08 1.45 -12.05
CA LYS A 369 -41.54 0.81 -10.84
C LYS A 369 -41.22 -0.66 -11.10
N GLU A 370 -40.11 -1.15 -10.53
CA GLU A 370 -39.77 -2.57 -10.57
C GLU A 370 -39.15 -3.09 -9.27
N ILE A 371 -39.15 -4.41 -9.12
CA ILE A 371 -38.37 -5.16 -8.13
C ILE A 371 -37.42 -6.05 -8.90
N VAL A 372 -36.13 -6.05 -8.54
CA VAL A 372 -35.11 -6.97 -9.06
C VAL A 372 -34.45 -7.66 -7.87
N ASP A 373 -34.44 -8.99 -7.86
CA ASP A 373 -34.01 -9.80 -6.71
C ASP A 373 -33.04 -10.90 -7.17
N LEU A 374 -31.76 -10.78 -6.79
CA LEU A 374 -30.71 -11.77 -7.11
C LEU A 374 -30.69 -12.95 -6.12
N ARG A 375 -31.39 -12.88 -4.98
CA ARG A 375 -31.38 -13.96 -3.96
C ARG A 375 -31.76 -15.35 -4.52
N PRO A 376 -32.69 -15.51 -5.48
CA PRO A 376 -32.96 -16.80 -6.13
C PRO A 376 -31.77 -17.36 -6.94
N MET A 377 -30.84 -16.51 -7.38
CA MET A 377 -29.63 -16.89 -8.13
C MET A 377 -28.43 -17.19 -7.22
N ASN A 378 -28.62 -17.24 -5.90
CA ASN A 378 -27.53 -17.42 -4.93
C ASN A 378 -27.14 -18.89 -4.73
N GLY A 379 -27.55 -19.84 -5.58
CA GLY A 379 -27.17 -21.27 -5.49
C GLY A 379 -27.57 -22.04 -4.22
N GLY A 380 -28.27 -21.43 -3.27
CA GLY A 380 -28.46 -21.96 -1.90
C GLY A 380 -27.35 -21.60 -0.91
N PHE A 381 -26.44 -20.69 -1.28
CA PHE A 381 -25.29 -20.25 -0.47
C PHE A 381 -25.73 -19.58 0.84
N PRO A 382 -25.29 -20.10 2.00
CA PRO A 382 -25.82 -19.74 3.32
C PRO A 382 -25.56 -18.27 3.65
N ILE A 383 -26.34 -17.68 4.55
CA ILE A 383 -25.94 -16.42 5.18
C ILE A 383 -24.76 -16.70 6.11
N PHE A 384 -23.74 -15.84 6.03
CA PHE A 384 -22.62 -15.90 6.95
C PHE A 384 -22.95 -15.27 8.29
N ASP A 385 -22.35 -15.80 9.35
CA ASP A 385 -22.11 -15.08 10.59
C ASP A 385 -20.61 -14.80 10.73
N GLN A 386 -20.24 -13.53 10.90
CA GLN A 386 -18.87 -13.09 11.17
C GLN A 386 -18.46 -13.30 12.63
N GLY A 387 -19.43 -13.51 13.54
CA GLY A 387 -19.16 -13.69 14.97
C GLY A 387 -18.47 -12.49 15.59
N HIS A 388 -17.37 -12.74 16.31
CA HIS A 388 -16.67 -11.74 17.15
C HIS A 388 -15.55 -10.96 16.43
N LEU A 389 -15.34 -11.15 15.12
CA LEU A 389 -14.28 -10.51 14.33
C LEU A 389 -14.78 -9.33 13.50
N GLY A 390 -13.91 -8.35 13.22
CA GLY A 390 -14.15 -7.22 12.33
C GLY A 390 -14.15 -7.56 10.83
N SER A 391 -14.37 -8.82 10.45
CA SER A 391 -14.17 -9.39 9.10
C SER A 391 -15.26 -9.06 8.07
N CYS A 392 -16.06 -8.01 8.29
CA CYS A 392 -17.23 -7.69 7.46
C CYS A 392 -16.91 -7.45 5.97
N THR A 393 -15.75 -6.84 5.66
CA THR A 393 -15.20 -6.69 4.31
C THR A 393 -15.10 -8.03 3.59
N ALA A 394 -14.38 -8.97 4.21
CA ALA A 394 -14.18 -10.32 3.70
C ALA A 394 -15.50 -11.12 3.59
N ASN A 395 -16.46 -10.91 4.48
CA ASN A 395 -17.78 -11.53 4.39
C ASN A 395 -18.61 -10.99 3.21
N ALA A 396 -18.59 -9.67 2.98
CA ALA A 396 -19.26 -9.04 1.84
C ALA A 396 -18.62 -9.43 0.51
N LEU A 397 -17.28 -9.42 0.45
CA LEU A 397 -16.51 -9.79 -0.74
C LEU A 397 -16.61 -11.29 -1.07
N ALA A 398 -16.59 -12.17 -0.07
CA ALA A 398 -16.88 -13.60 -0.26
C ALA A 398 -18.27 -13.82 -0.88
N ALA A 399 -19.28 -13.04 -0.46
CA ALA A 399 -20.60 -13.12 -1.06
C ALA A 399 -20.61 -12.63 -2.52
N ALA A 400 -20.03 -11.46 -2.82
CA ALA A 400 -19.98 -10.93 -4.19
C ALA A 400 -19.18 -11.83 -5.14
N PHE A 401 -18.08 -12.45 -4.68
CA PHE A 401 -17.33 -13.45 -5.42
C PHE A 401 -18.22 -14.67 -5.75
N HIS A 402 -18.90 -15.24 -4.76
CA HIS A 402 -19.78 -16.39 -4.95
C HIS A 402 -20.91 -16.09 -5.94
N PHE A 403 -21.63 -14.98 -5.77
CA PHE A 403 -22.68 -14.55 -6.71
C PHE A 403 -22.15 -14.42 -8.15
N THR A 404 -20.93 -13.90 -8.34
CA THR A 404 -20.31 -13.77 -9.66
C THR A 404 -19.98 -15.15 -10.25
N LEU A 405 -19.36 -16.04 -9.45
CA LEU A 405 -19.03 -17.40 -9.84
C LEU A 405 -20.28 -18.21 -10.25
N HIS A 406 -21.33 -18.15 -9.43
CA HIS A 406 -22.59 -18.83 -9.68
C HIS A 406 -23.31 -18.29 -10.92
N LYS A 407 -23.36 -16.96 -11.09
CA LYS A 407 -23.88 -16.31 -12.32
C LYS A 407 -23.13 -16.79 -13.56
N MET A 408 -21.80 -16.80 -13.54
CA MET A 408 -21.00 -17.31 -14.65
C MET A 408 -21.29 -18.79 -14.96
N GLN A 409 -21.44 -19.64 -13.93
CA GLN A 409 -21.80 -21.05 -14.10
C GLN A 409 -23.17 -21.24 -14.78
N VAL A 410 -24.17 -20.43 -14.39
CA VAL A 410 -25.51 -20.42 -14.99
C VAL A 410 -25.51 -19.86 -16.41
N GLU A 411 -24.71 -18.83 -16.69
CA GLU A 411 -24.65 -18.11 -17.98
C GLU A 411 -23.66 -18.70 -19.01
N ASN A 412 -23.44 -20.03 -18.95
CA ASN A 412 -22.64 -20.90 -19.86
C ASN A 412 -21.21 -21.26 -19.44
N HIS A 413 -20.65 -20.76 -18.33
CA HIS A 413 -19.33 -21.22 -17.85
C HIS A 413 -19.42 -22.46 -16.96
N LYS A 414 -20.05 -23.53 -17.47
CA LYS A 414 -20.19 -24.83 -16.81
C LYS A 414 -18.86 -25.56 -16.54
N ASP A 415 -17.76 -25.08 -17.11
CA ASP A 415 -16.42 -25.52 -16.74
C ASP A 415 -16.04 -25.19 -15.30
N PHE A 416 -16.66 -24.20 -14.64
CA PHE A 416 -16.28 -23.83 -13.26
C PHE A 416 -17.11 -24.55 -12.19
N ALA A 417 -16.41 -25.00 -11.14
CA ALA A 417 -17.01 -25.54 -9.93
C ALA A 417 -17.34 -24.41 -8.94
N ASP A 418 -18.56 -24.42 -8.41
CA ASP A 418 -19.00 -23.48 -7.38
C ASP A 418 -18.46 -23.87 -5.99
N PHE A 419 -18.15 -22.89 -5.14
CA PHE A 419 -17.60 -23.14 -3.80
C PHE A 419 -17.77 -21.96 -2.84
N THR A 420 -17.96 -22.25 -1.55
CA THR A 420 -17.96 -21.23 -0.48
C THR A 420 -16.55 -20.62 -0.30
N PRO A 421 -16.36 -19.31 -0.53
CA PRO A 421 -15.05 -18.66 -0.35
C PRO A 421 -14.62 -18.59 1.11
N SER A 422 -13.33 -18.82 1.40
CA SER A 422 -12.78 -18.65 2.75
C SER A 422 -12.71 -17.18 3.14
N ARG A 423 -13.58 -16.78 4.07
CA ARG A 423 -13.60 -15.42 4.60
C ARG A 423 -12.35 -15.08 5.40
N LEU A 424 -11.76 -16.03 6.13
CA LEU A 424 -10.50 -15.79 6.85
C LEU A 424 -9.28 -15.77 5.94
N PHE A 425 -9.29 -16.46 4.80
CA PHE A 425 -8.23 -16.28 3.81
C PHE A 425 -8.22 -14.84 3.29
N ILE A 426 -9.40 -14.31 2.94
CA ILE A 426 -9.55 -12.91 2.51
C ILE A 426 -9.17 -11.96 3.66
N TYR A 427 -9.74 -12.11 4.86
CA TYR A 427 -9.49 -11.22 6.00
C TYR A 427 -8.05 -11.27 6.54
N TYR A 428 -7.32 -12.36 6.35
CA TYR A 428 -5.89 -12.42 6.62
C TYR A 428 -5.11 -11.61 5.57
N ASN A 429 -5.35 -11.83 4.28
CA ASN A 429 -4.63 -11.16 3.21
C ASN A 429 -4.92 -9.65 3.16
N GLU A 430 -6.16 -9.23 3.45
CA GLU A 430 -6.56 -7.83 3.68
C GLU A 430 -5.59 -7.18 4.69
N ARG A 431 -5.53 -7.73 5.90
CA ARG A 431 -4.70 -7.18 6.98
C ARG A 431 -3.20 -7.40 6.79
N LEU A 432 -2.79 -8.33 5.92
CA LEU A 432 -1.39 -8.47 5.47
C LEU A 432 -0.95 -7.27 4.62
N VAL A 433 -1.78 -6.85 3.66
CA VAL A 433 -1.51 -5.65 2.83
C VAL A 433 -1.62 -4.35 3.64
N GLU A 434 -2.36 -4.38 4.75
CA GLU A 434 -2.56 -3.21 5.61
C GLU A 434 -1.68 -3.17 6.87
N GLY A 435 -0.87 -4.20 7.14
CA GLY A 435 0.08 -4.21 8.26
C GLY A 435 -0.48 -4.57 9.63
N SER A 436 -1.63 -5.26 9.70
CA SER A 436 -2.41 -5.49 10.92
C SER A 436 -2.83 -6.95 11.17
N VAL A 437 -2.12 -7.95 10.63
CA VAL A 437 -2.48 -9.39 10.80
C VAL A 437 -2.62 -9.83 12.27
N ASN A 438 -1.84 -9.25 13.18
CA ASN A 438 -1.87 -9.54 14.62
C ASN A 438 -2.97 -8.77 15.39
N GLN A 439 -3.83 -8.01 14.71
CA GLN A 439 -4.91 -7.22 15.30
C GLN A 439 -6.24 -7.44 14.54
N ASP A 440 -7.35 -7.44 15.27
CA ASP A 440 -8.70 -7.49 14.66
C ASP A 440 -9.14 -6.06 14.29
N ALA A 441 -8.40 -5.47 13.34
CA ALA A 441 -8.47 -4.05 13.03
C ALA A 441 -9.54 -3.66 11.99
N GLY A 442 -10.19 -4.63 11.36
CA GLY A 442 -10.95 -4.41 10.12
C GLY A 442 -10.06 -4.20 8.89
N ALA A 443 -10.67 -3.83 7.77
CA ALA A 443 -9.99 -3.62 6.48
C ALA A 443 -10.67 -2.58 5.56
N MET A 444 -9.97 -2.18 4.50
CA MET A 444 -10.50 -1.44 3.35
C MET A 444 -10.99 -2.41 2.25
N LEU A 445 -12.15 -2.14 1.64
CA LEU A 445 -12.73 -3.00 0.58
C LEU A 445 -11.79 -3.10 -0.63
N ARG A 446 -11.06 -2.03 -0.96
CA ARG A 446 -10.07 -2.03 -2.04
C ARG A 446 -8.91 -3.02 -1.83
N ASP A 447 -8.46 -3.21 -0.59
CA ASP A 447 -7.30 -4.06 -0.29
C ASP A 447 -7.75 -5.54 -0.22
N GLY A 448 -9.01 -5.80 0.11
CA GLY A 448 -9.68 -7.09 -0.13
C GLY A 448 -9.76 -7.43 -1.62
N ILE A 449 -10.25 -6.51 -2.45
CA ILE A 449 -10.32 -6.73 -3.91
C ILE A 449 -8.92 -6.89 -4.52
N LYS A 450 -7.95 -6.07 -4.11
CA LYS A 450 -6.54 -6.19 -4.53
C LYS A 450 -5.97 -7.58 -4.21
N THR A 451 -6.21 -8.09 -3.00
CA THR A 451 -5.70 -9.40 -2.58
C THR A 451 -6.42 -10.54 -3.30
N MET A 452 -7.73 -10.49 -3.43
CA MET A 452 -8.52 -11.46 -4.22
C MET A 452 -8.15 -11.45 -5.72
N SER A 453 -7.60 -10.35 -6.23
CA SER A 453 -7.10 -10.26 -7.61
C SER A 453 -5.66 -10.76 -7.77
N LYS A 454 -4.75 -10.44 -6.84
CA LYS A 454 -3.34 -10.84 -6.91
C LYS A 454 -3.07 -12.24 -6.37
N VAL A 455 -3.58 -12.53 -5.17
CA VAL A 455 -3.42 -13.80 -4.45
C VAL A 455 -4.48 -14.80 -4.90
N GLY A 456 -5.75 -14.35 -4.98
CA GLY A 456 -6.91 -15.18 -5.27
C GLY A 456 -7.70 -15.58 -4.04
N VAL A 457 -8.53 -16.63 -4.17
CA VAL A 457 -9.55 -17.02 -3.19
C VAL A 457 -9.63 -18.55 -3.07
N CYS A 458 -9.37 -19.09 -1.88
CA CYS A 458 -9.50 -20.53 -1.63
C CYS A 458 -10.87 -20.90 -1.02
N PRO A 459 -11.30 -22.17 -1.07
CA PRO A 459 -12.52 -22.62 -0.42
C PRO A 459 -12.44 -22.58 1.12
N GLU A 460 -13.56 -22.25 1.78
CA GLU A 460 -13.69 -22.28 3.24
C GLU A 460 -13.60 -23.72 3.82
N SER A 461 -13.71 -24.75 2.98
CA SER A 461 -13.38 -26.13 3.36
C SER A 461 -11.87 -26.40 3.50
N VAL A 462 -11.00 -25.54 2.94
CA VAL A 462 -9.53 -25.63 3.02
C VAL A 462 -8.99 -24.73 4.14
N TRP A 463 -9.54 -23.52 4.26
CA TRP A 463 -9.24 -22.60 5.35
C TRP A 463 -10.54 -22.16 6.00
N LYS A 464 -10.90 -22.80 7.11
CA LYS A 464 -12.22 -22.65 7.75
C LYS A 464 -12.39 -21.29 8.42
N TYR A 465 -13.65 -20.90 8.62
CA TYR A 465 -13.98 -19.79 9.50
C TYR A 465 -13.96 -20.25 10.95
N ASP A 466 -13.19 -19.55 11.79
CA ASP A 466 -13.13 -19.71 13.24
C ASP A 466 -12.94 -18.30 13.85
N ASP A 467 -13.89 -17.86 14.66
CA ASP A 467 -13.87 -16.55 15.31
C ASP A 467 -13.29 -16.58 16.73
N GLN A 468 -12.76 -17.73 17.16
CA GLN A 468 -12.14 -17.91 18.46
C GLN A 468 -10.71 -17.36 18.51
N GLN A 469 -10.18 -17.30 19.75
CA GLN A 469 -9.01 -16.53 20.11
C GLN A 469 -7.82 -16.80 19.16
N ASP A 470 -7.46 -15.76 18.42
CA ASP A 470 -6.28 -15.64 17.58
C ASP A 470 -6.16 -16.56 16.35
N PHE A 471 -7.15 -17.41 16.00
CA PHE A 471 -7.10 -18.15 14.72
C PHE A 471 -7.05 -17.20 13.51
N PHE A 472 -7.73 -16.05 13.60
CA PHE A 472 -7.70 -14.99 12.59
C PHE A 472 -6.30 -14.34 12.38
N LYS A 473 -5.34 -14.55 13.28
CA LYS A 473 -3.94 -14.10 13.13
C LYS A 473 -3.08 -15.13 12.36
N GLN A 474 -3.53 -16.38 12.26
CA GLN A 474 -2.75 -17.45 11.65
C GLN A 474 -2.68 -17.29 10.13
N GLN A 475 -1.48 -17.42 9.58
CA GLN A 475 -1.27 -17.43 8.14
C GLN A 475 -1.91 -18.68 7.52
N PRO A 476 -2.68 -18.54 6.42
CA PRO A 476 -3.17 -19.70 5.68
C PRO A 476 -2.03 -20.60 5.20
N ASN A 477 -2.24 -21.92 5.28
CA ASN A 477 -1.24 -22.88 4.80
C ASN A 477 -1.01 -22.81 3.27
N ASP A 478 0.12 -23.34 2.80
CA ASP A 478 0.52 -23.28 1.38
C ASP A 478 -0.56 -23.82 0.43
N LYS A 479 -1.23 -24.91 0.83
CA LYS A 479 -2.35 -25.51 0.06
C LYS A 479 -3.52 -24.53 -0.11
N ALA A 480 -3.77 -23.65 0.85
CA ALA A 480 -4.75 -22.58 0.72
C ALA A 480 -4.30 -21.56 -0.35
N TYR A 481 -3.02 -21.14 -0.34
CA TYR A 481 -2.45 -20.26 -1.35
C TYR A 481 -2.39 -20.90 -2.76
N GLU A 482 -1.97 -22.16 -2.89
CA GLU A 482 -1.95 -22.93 -4.15
C GLU A 482 -3.33 -23.08 -4.80
N LEU A 483 -4.38 -23.15 -3.98
CA LEU A 483 -5.77 -23.22 -4.45
C LEU A 483 -6.33 -21.83 -4.74
N ALA A 484 -5.99 -20.83 -3.93
CA ALA A 484 -6.32 -19.43 -4.19
C ALA A 484 -5.78 -18.93 -5.54
N GLN A 485 -4.54 -19.28 -5.89
CA GLN A 485 -3.92 -18.87 -7.17
C GLN A 485 -4.68 -19.37 -8.42
N LYS A 486 -5.59 -20.35 -8.28
CA LYS A 486 -6.42 -20.91 -9.36
C LYS A 486 -7.80 -20.25 -9.47
N CYS A 487 -8.17 -19.37 -8.53
CA CYS A 487 -9.47 -18.73 -8.44
C CYS A 487 -9.30 -17.25 -8.07
N LYS A 488 -9.24 -16.35 -9.06
CA LYS A 488 -8.88 -14.94 -8.87
C LYS A 488 -9.98 -13.99 -9.33
N VAL A 489 -10.09 -12.83 -8.70
CA VAL A 489 -10.87 -11.71 -9.21
C VAL A 489 -10.10 -11.07 -10.37
N ILE A 490 -10.59 -11.29 -11.60
CA ILE A 490 -9.99 -10.75 -12.83
C ILE A 490 -10.64 -9.42 -13.20
N GLY A 491 -11.95 -9.32 -13.02
CA GLY A 491 -12.74 -8.13 -13.35
C GLY A 491 -13.40 -7.54 -12.10
N TYR A 492 -13.08 -6.28 -11.82
CA TYR A 492 -13.64 -5.49 -10.73
C TYR A 492 -13.64 -4.00 -11.07
N ALA A 493 -14.63 -3.26 -10.57
CA ALA A 493 -14.77 -1.83 -10.85
C ALA A 493 -15.55 -1.11 -9.73
N ARG A 494 -15.24 0.17 -9.49
CA ARG A 494 -16.09 1.06 -8.68
C ARG A 494 -17.38 1.35 -9.42
N VAL A 495 -18.51 1.20 -8.74
CA VAL A 495 -19.81 1.69 -9.20
C VAL A 495 -19.94 3.13 -8.74
N ALA A 496 -20.36 4.05 -9.62
CA ALA A 496 -20.59 5.44 -9.20
C ALA A 496 -21.74 5.51 -8.17
N GLN A 497 -21.63 6.41 -7.19
CA GLN A 497 -22.65 6.63 -6.15
C GLN A 497 -23.87 7.36 -6.75
N ASP A 498 -24.67 6.61 -7.50
CA ASP A 498 -25.88 7.08 -8.17
C ASP A 498 -26.93 5.95 -8.20
N LEU A 499 -28.19 6.31 -7.99
CA LEU A 499 -29.31 5.37 -7.92
C LEU A 499 -29.53 4.61 -9.24
N SER A 500 -29.28 5.23 -10.40
CA SER A 500 -29.37 4.53 -11.69
C SER A 500 -28.24 3.51 -11.85
N GLN A 501 -27.00 3.89 -11.50
CA GLN A 501 -25.84 3.00 -11.62
C GLN A 501 -25.92 1.79 -10.69
N PHE A 502 -26.36 1.98 -9.44
CA PHE A 502 -26.63 0.88 -8.51
C PHE A 502 -27.70 -0.09 -9.05
N LYS A 503 -28.83 0.44 -9.55
CA LYS A 503 -29.89 -0.39 -10.15
C LYS A 503 -29.40 -1.13 -11.41
N MET A 504 -28.62 -0.47 -12.25
CA MET A 504 -28.11 -1.02 -13.51
C MET A 504 -27.00 -2.06 -13.30
N CYS A 505 -26.20 -1.96 -12.24
CA CYS A 505 -25.32 -3.03 -11.75
C CYS A 505 -26.14 -4.29 -11.41
N ILE A 506 -27.18 -4.13 -10.57
CA ILE A 506 -28.06 -5.22 -10.16
C ILE A 506 -28.83 -5.82 -11.35
N LYS A 507 -29.33 -5.01 -12.30
CA LYS A 507 -29.94 -5.51 -13.55
C LYS A 507 -28.98 -6.33 -14.40
N SER A 508 -27.69 -5.98 -14.41
CA SER A 508 -26.65 -6.75 -15.11
C SER A 508 -26.39 -8.13 -14.46
N GLY A 509 -27.02 -8.40 -13.31
CA GLY A 509 -26.85 -9.61 -12.51
C GLY A 509 -25.66 -9.58 -11.55
N TYR A 510 -24.96 -8.44 -11.44
CA TYR A 510 -23.83 -8.29 -10.53
C TYR A 510 -24.27 -7.62 -9.23
N PRO A 511 -24.06 -8.24 -8.06
CA PRO A 511 -24.14 -7.52 -6.80
C PRO A 511 -22.97 -6.54 -6.67
N PHE A 512 -23.10 -5.57 -5.77
CA PHE A 512 -22.00 -4.70 -5.39
C PHE A 512 -21.81 -4.71 -3.87
N VAL A 513 -20.56 -4.73 -3.42
CA VAL A 513 -20.21 -4.49 -2.02
C VAL A 513 -20.09 -3.00 -1.78
N PHE A 514 -20.35 -2.57 -0.55
CA PHE A 514 -20.13 -1.20 -0.13
C PHE A 514 -19.96 -1.10 1.38
N GLY A 515 -19.36 0.00 1.83
CA GLY A 515 -19.23 0.36 3.23
C GLY A 515 -20.25 1.41 3.64
N PHE A 516 -20.74 1.35 4.88
CA PHE A 516 -21.62 2.38 5.42
C PHE A 516 -21.35 2.66 6.90
N ALA A 517 -21.65 3.89 7.32
CA ALA A 517 -21.62 4.31 8.71
C ALA A 517 -22.76 3.60 9.48
N VAL A 518 -22.44 2.83 10.52
CA VAL A 518 -23.48 2.24 11.37
C VAL A 518 -23.88 3.28 12.42
N LEU A 519 -25.16 3.65 12.41
CA LEU A 519 -25.75 4.62 13.34
C LEU A 519 -26.64 3.92 14.38
N SER A 520 -26.93 4.58 15.51
CA SER A 520 -27.74 4.02 16.60
C SER A 520 -29.12 3.51 16.18
N SER A 521 -29.81 4.20 15.27
CA SER A 521 -31.09 3.80 14.68
C SER A 521 -31.03 2.46 13.92
N PHE A 522 -29.86 2.03 13.44
CA PHE A 522 -29.66 0.70 12.85
C PHE A 522 -29.51 -0.41 13.90
N GLN A 523 -28.96 -0.11 15.08
CA GLN A 523 -28.72 -1.08 16.16
C GLN A 523 -29.90 -1.19 17.13
N THR A 524 -31.12 -1.27 16.59
CA THR A 524 -32.35 -1.42 17.39
C THR A 524 -32.91 -2.84 17.29
N ALA A 525 -33.66 -3.27 18.31
CA ALA A 525 -34.34 -4.57 18.32
C ALA A 525 -35.30 -4.74 17.12
N GLU A 526 -35.92 -3.65 16.65
CA GLU A 526 -36.87 -3.70 15.53
C GLU A 526 -36.16 -3.89 14.18
N VAL A 527 -35.03 -3.21 13.94
CA VAL A 527 -34.19 -3.48 12.76
C VAL A 527 -33.65 -4.91 12.81
N ALA A 528 -33.16 -5.35 13.97
CA ALA A 528 -32.67 -6.72 14.17
C ALA A 528 -33.75 -7.82 14.01
N ARG A 529 -35.04 -7.47 14.14
CA ARG A 529 -36.20 -8.38 13.99
C ARG A 529 -36.81 -8.38 12.59
N THR A 530 -36.65 -7.29 11.83
CA THR A 530 -37.39 -7.07 10.56
C THR A 530 -36.52 -6.80 9.34
N GLY A 531 -35.24 -6.45 9.55
CA GLY A 531 -34.37 -5.94 8.50
C GLY A 531 -34.79 -4.57 7.95
N LYS A 532 -35.77 -3.86 8.53
CA LYS A 532 -36.23 -2.57 7.98
C LYS A 532 -35.39 -1.42 8.52
N MET A 533 -34.39 -0.99 7.76
CA MET A 533 -33.56 0.17 8.12
C MET A 533 -34.35 1.47 7.91
N VAL A 534 -34.20 2.40 8.85
CA VAL A 534 -34.80 3.74 8.82
C VAL A 534 -33.76 4.79 8.44
N MET A 535 -34.20 5.96 7.97
CA MET A 535 -33.33 7.13 7.86
C MET A 535 -32.96 7.64 9.26
N PRO A 536 -31.72 8.12 9.47
CA PRO A 536 -31.24 8.53 10.77
C PRO A 536 -31.80 9.89 11.20
N GLN A 537 -31.76 10.13 12.51
CA GLN A 537 -32.17 11.39 13.14
C GLN A 537 -30.96 12.24 13.54
N ALA A 538 -31.15 13.54 13.75
CA ALA A 538 -30.07 14.45 14.18
C ALA A 538 -29.45 14.09 15.55
N THR A 539 -30.09 13.19 16.30
CA THR A 539 -29.64 12.63 17.58
C THR A 539 -28.89 11.29 17.45
N ASP A 540 -28.79 10.71 16.25
CA ASP A 540 -28.10 9.44 16.05
C ASP A 540 -26.59 9.55 16.25
N GLN A 541 -26.02 8.56 16.93
CA GLN A 541 -24.57 8.43 17.13
C GLN A 541 -23.99 7.39 16.16
N GLN A 542 -22.80 7.67 15.62
CA GLN A 542 -22.05 6.70 14.82
C GLN A 542 -21.35 5.68 15.73
N LEU A 543 -21.67 4.41 15.51
CA LEU A 543 -21.18 3.27 16.27
C LEU A 543 -20.01 2.55 15.58
N GLY A 544 -19.82 2.75 14.27
CA GLY A 544 -18.71 2.18 13.51
C GLY A 544 -18.89 2.26 12.00
N GLY A 545 -18.13 1.43 11.27
CA GLY A 545 -18.22 1.25 9.83
C GLY A 545 -18.38 -0.23 9.46
N HIS A 546 -19.39 -0.56 8.67
CA HIS A 546 -19.73 -1.95 8.30
C HIS A 546 -19.76 -2.13 6.78
N ALA A 547 -19.29 -3.28 6.30
CA ALA A 547 -19.31 -3.64 4.88
C ALA A 547 -20.33 -4.76 4.61
N VAL A 548 -21.09 -4.59 3.54
CA VAL A 548 -22.25 -5.42 3.16
C VAL A 548 -22.38 -5.54 1.64
N CYS A 549 -23.27 -6.40 1.17
CA CYS A 549 -23.42 -6.72 -0.26
C CYS A 549 -24.85 -6.47 -0.73
N ALA A 550 -25.06 -5.55 -1.68
CA ALA A 550 -26.36 -5.28 -2.29
C ALA A 550 -26.68 -6.35 -3.34
N VAL A 551 -27.89 -6.95 -3.24
CA VAL A 551 -28.32 -8.12 -4.02
C VAL A 551 -29.70 -7.95 -4.67
N GLY A 552 -30.26 -6.74 -4.64
CA GLY A 552 -31.58 -6.47 -5.20
C GLY A 552 -32.07 -5.06 -4.87
N TYR A 553 -33.21 -4.68 -5.42
CA TYR A 553 -33.92 -3.44 -5.07
C TYR A 553 -35.42 -3.54 -5.31
N ASP A 554 -36.19 -2.67 -4.65
CA ASP A 554 -37.65 -2.59 -4.71
C ASP A 554 -38.11 -1.12 -4.83
N ASP A 555 -38.67 -0.73 -5.98
CA ASP A 555 -39.20 0.64 -6.20
C ASP A 555 -40.56 0.90 -5.55
N PHE A 556 -41.29 -0.13 -5.12
CA PHE A 556 -42.51 0.04 -4.34
C PHE A 556 -42.17 0.46 -2.91
N GLN A 557 -41.04 -0.05 -2.36
CA GLN A 557 -40.51 0.28 -1.03
C GLN A 557 -39.37 1.32 -1.03
N GLN A 558 -38.84 1.72 -2.20
CA GLN A 558 -37.70 2.65 -2.36
C GLN A 558 -36.44 2.23 -1.58
N CYS A 559 -36.11 0.93 -1.63
CA CYS A 559 -34.99 0.34 -0.88
C CYS A 559 -34.15 -0.65 -1.70
N PHE A 560 -32.89 -0.82 -1.30
CA PHE A 560 -32.03 -1.93 -1.73
C PHE A 560 -32.19 -3.12 -0.79
N ILE A 561 -32.16 -4.32 -1.37
CA ILE A 561 -32.09 -5.59 -0.66
C ILE A 561 -30.62 -5.87 -0.40
N VAL A 562 -30.20 -5.81 0.86
CA VAL A 562 -28.79 -5.89 1.27
C VAL A 562 -28.56 -7.14 2.12
N ARG A 563 -27.57 -7.93 1.73
CA ARG A 563 -27.12 -9.13 2.44
C ARG A 563 -26.15 -8.72 3.56
N ASN A 564 -26.49 -9.09 4.79
CA ASN A 564 -25.63 -8.91 5.96
C ASN A 564 -24.77 -10.16 6.23
N SER A 565 -23.95 -10.11 7.28
CA SER A 565 -23.05 -11.18 7.72
C SER A 565 -23.21 -11.51 9.21
N TRP A 566 -24.44 -11.43 9.73
CA TRP A 566 -24.78 -11.62 11.15
C TRP A 566 -25.69 -12.84 11.40
N GLY A 567 -25.66 -13.82 10.50
CA GLY A 567 -26.46 -15.05 10.58
C GLY A 567 -27.94 -14.88 10.16
N GLU A 568 -28.62 -16.00 9.91
CA GLU A 568 -30.03 -16.01 9.45
C GLU A 568 -31.04 -15.58 10.53
N ALA A 569 -30.63 -15.57 11.79
CA ALA A 569 -31.47 -15.14 12.92
C ALA A 569 -31.61 -13.61 13.05
N TRP A 570 -30.83 -12.83 12.29
CA TRP A 570 -30.87 -11.36 12.31
C TRP A 570 -31.55 -10.82 11.04
N GLY A 571 -32.41 -9.81 11.20
CA GLY A 571 -33.13 -9.16 10.11
C GLY A 571 -34.14 -10.07 9.41
N ASP A 572 -34.39 -9.85 8.13
CA ASP A 572 -35.17 -10.76 7.29
C ASP A 572 -34.25 -11.86 6.76
N LYS A 573 -34.06 -12.92 7.57
CA LYS A 573 -33.21 -14.08 7.24
C LYS A 573 -31.79 -13.70 6.81
N GLY A 574 -31.14 -12.82 7.57
CA GLY A 574 -29.80 -12.29 7.25
C GLY A 574 -29.78 -11.14 6.25
N TYR A 575 -30.92 -10.71 5.71
CA TYR A 575 -31.05 -9.54 4.84
C TYR A 575 -31.65 -8.34 5.58
N PHE A 576 -31.38 -7.15 5.05
CA PHE A 576 -32.05 -5.92 5.42
C PHE A 576 -32.34 -5.05 4.20
N TYR A 577 -33.20 -4.06 4.40
CA TYR A 577 -33.78 -3.19 3.39
C TYR A 577 -33.29 -1.77 3.65
N MET A 578 -32.27 -1.33 2.91
CA MET A 578 -31.63 -0.01 3.07
C MET A 578 -32.33 1.03 2.17
N PRO A 579 -32.79 2.18 2.69
CA PRO A 579 -33.41 3.23 1.87
C PRO A 579 -32.49 3.73 0.74
N TYR A 580 -33.06 4.07 -0.42
CA TYR A 580 -32.31 4.68 -1.53
C TYR A 580 -31.60 5.97 -1.12
N GLU A 581 -32.25 6.78 -0.30
CA GLU A 581 -31.69 8.02 0.24
C GLU A 581 -30.43 7.76 1.09
N TYR A 582 -30.44 6.70 1.92
CA TYR A 582 -29.32 6.34 2.78
C TYR A 582 -28.06 5.97 1.98
N ILE A 583 -28.21 5.09 0.98
CA ILE A 583 -27.07 4.57 0.20
C ILE A 583 -26.52 5.60 -0.80
N CYS A 584 -27.37 6.51 -1.28
CA CYS A 584 -26.96 7.58 -2.19
C CYS A 584 -26.40 8.81 -1.45
N HIS A 585 -26.61 8.94 -0.14
CA HIS A 585 -26.09 10.06 0.63
C HIS A 585 -24.58 9.90 0.88
N PRO A 586 -23.72 10.83 0.39
CA PRO A 586 -22.26 10.66 0.44
C PRO A 586 -21.74 10.39 1.86
N SER A 587 -22.15 11.17 2.86
CA SER A 587 -21.63 11.03 4.23
C SER A 587 -22.11 9.77 4.99
N LEU A 588 -22.93 8.91 4.39
CA LEU A 588 -23.50 7.72 5.03
C LEU A 588 -23.00 6.40 4.43
N ALA A 589 -22.70 6.36 3.12
CA ALA A 589 -22.23 5.17 2.43
C ALA A 589 -21.16 5.50 1.36
N HIS A 590 -20.20 4.60 1.20
CA HIS A 590 -19.00 4.75 0.38
C HIS A 590 -18.56 3.39 -0.22
N ASP A 591 -17.53 3.42 -1.06
CA ASP A 591 -16.78 2.22 -1.52
C ASP A 591 -17.60 1.14 -2.21
N PHE A 592 -18.48 1.61 -3.10
CA PHE A 592 -19.27 0.78 -4.00
C PHE A 592 -18.38 0.09 -5.03
N TRP A 593 -18.22 -1.23 -4.90
CA TRP A 593 -17.41 -2.06 -5.79
C TRP A 593 -18.24 -3.23 -6.33
N ALA A 594 -18.22 -3.43 -7.65
CA ALA A 594 -18.72 -4.63 -8.29
C ALA A 594 -17.56 -5.55 -8.68
N ILE A 595 -17.69 -6.84 -8.40
CA ILE A 595 -16.90 -7.90 -9.04
C ILE A 595 -17.72 -8.34 -10.28
N ASN A 596 -17.10 -8.35 -11.45
CA ASN A 596 -17.77 -8.71 -12.71
C ASN A 596 -17.10 -9.88 -13.46
N TRP A 597 -15.91 -10.32 -13.05
CA TRP A 597 -15.33 -11.57 -13.55
C TRP A 597 -14.41 -12.25 -12.53
N VAL A 598 -14.55 -13.57 -12.40
CA VAL A 598 -13.69 -14.43 -11.58
C VAL A 598 -13.15 -15.60 -12.40
N ASP A 599 -11.94 -16.06 -12.10
CA ASP A 599 -11.45 -17.37 -12.53
C ASP A 599 -11.84 -18.44 -11.48
N GLY A 600 -11.90 -19.71 -11.88
CA GLY A 600 -12.49 -20.78 -11.07
C GLY A 600 -11.86 -22.16 -11.27
N PHE A 601 -12.11 -23.07 -10.34
CA PHE A 601 -11.66 -24.46 -10.45
C PHE A 601 -12.35 -25.15 -11.64
N LYS A 602 -11.56 -25.64 -12.60
CA LYS A 602 -12.09 -26.35 -13.76
C LYS A 602 -12.59 -27.75 -13.39
N ASN A 603 -13.83 -28.04 -13.76
CA ASN A 603 -14.49 -29.32 -13.59
C ASN A 603 -13.72 -30.42 -14.32
N ALA A 604 -13.40 -31.51 -13.62
CA ALA A 604 -12.51 -32.56 -14.13
C ALA A 604 -13.09 -33.40 -15.29
N SER A 605 -14.32 -33.11 -15.74
CA SER A 605 -15.05 -33.82 -16.80
C SER A 605 -14.69 -33.37 -18.22
N THR A 606 -14.17 -32.16 -18.44
CA THR A 606 -13.85 -31.65 -19.80
C THR A 606 -12.47 -32.09 -20.34
N LYS A 607 -12.07 -33.34 -20.06
CA LYS A 607 -11.02 -34.02 -20.84
C LYS A 607 -11.59 -34.43 -22.20
N ASN A 608 -11.34 -33.61 -23.22
CA ASN A 608 -11.54 -34.01 -24.62
C ASN A 608 -10.86 -35.37 -24.88
N PRO A 609 -11.57 -36.37 -25.44
CA PRO A 609 -10.92 -37.60 -25.89
C PRO A 609 -9.95 -37.26 -27.03
N ILE A 610 -8.70 -37.67 -26.89
CA ILE A 610 -7.67 -37.45 -27.91
C ILE A 610 -8.06 -38.23 -29.16
N LYS A 611 -8.31 -37.52 -30.27
CA LYS A 611 -8.45 -38.16 -31.58
C LYS A 611 -7.12 -38.76 -32.01
N LYS A 612 -7.09 -40.08 -32.13
CA LYS A 612 -6.35 -40.84 -33.14
C LYS A 612 -7.32 -41.78 -33.81
#